data_AF-A0AAN8FSK1-F1
#
_entry.id   AF-A0AAN8FSK1-F1
#
_cell.length_a   1.000
_cell.length_b   1.000
_cell.length_c   1.000
_cell.angle_alpha   90.00
_cell.angle_beta   90.00
_cell.angle_gamma   90.00
#
_symmetry.space_group_name_H-M   'P 1'
#
loop_
_entity.id
_entity.type
_entity.pdbx_description
1 polymer ?
#
loop_
_entity_poly.entity_id
_entity_poly.type
_entity_poly.pdbx_seq_one_letter_code
_entity_poly.pdbx_strand_id
1 'polypeptide(L)'
;MRPDAFTNDIFGVVTDNSERVVAVTTSRQGDGYCTDEFQLERGFTFTVMGLGTTIQKSGKEKPQVEIVSSGKLTKPFKMTLLNIFDMFDFDCDGLLSRNEYGAFTVATADTPPDDEEWDLLTGQFDVRNDGLTMAGFLFMHE
;
A
#
# COMPACT_ATOMS: atom_id res chain seq x y z
N MET A 1 13.13 -4.68 22.98
CA MET A 1 12.50 -5.87 22.33
C MET A 1 11.15 -6.07 22.99
N ARG A 2 10.04 -6.04 22.23
CA ARG A 2 8.77 -6.56 22.74
C ARG A 2 8.84 -8.10 22.65
N PRO A 3 8.47 -8.87 23.69
CA PRO A 3 8.78 -10.30 23.73
C PRO A 3 7.84 -11.18 22.89
N ASP A 4 6.61 -10.76 22.58
CA ASP A 4 5.58 -11.73 22.20
C ASP A 4 4.76 -11.31 20.96
N ALA A 5 5.42 -11.15 19.81
CA ALA A 5 4.70 -11.14 18.53
C ALA A 5 4.98 -12.47 17.81
N PHE A 6 4.05 -13.41 17.98
CA PHE A 6 3.98 -14.64 17.20
C PHE A 6 3.93 -14.28 15.71
N THR A 7 5.05 -14.49 15.00
CA THR A 7 5.16 -14.25 13.56
C THR A 7 4.98 -15.61 12.88
N ASN A 8 3.75 -15.95 12.54
CA ASN A 8 3.46 -17.19 11.82
C ASN A 8 3.85 -17.04 10.35
N ASP A 9 5.09 -17.37 10.03
CA ASP A 9 5.53 -17.48 8.64
C ASP A 9 5.02 -18.78 7.99
N ILE A 10 4.55 -19.73 8.81
CA ILE A 10 4.02 -21.04 8.39
C ILE A 10 2.72 -21.32 9.13
N PHE A 11 1.68 -21.71 8.37
CA PHE A 11 0.41 -22.20 8.89
C PHE A 11 0.16 -23.61 8.38
N GLY A 12 -0.07 -24.55 9.29
CA GLY A 12 -0.76 -25.80 8.97
C GLY A 12 -2.26 -25.59 9.11
N VAL A 13 -3.02 -25.90 8.06
CA VAL A 13 -4.49 -25.92 8.05
C VAL A 13 -4.96 -27.32 7.74
N VAL A 14 -5.87 -27.84 8.56
CA VAL A 14 -6.46 -29.17 8.37
C VAL A 14 -7.90 -29.02 7.96
N THR A 15 -8.27 -29.67 6.86
CA THR A 15 -9.66 -29.74 6.39
C THR A 15 -10.19 -31.17 6.42
N ASP A 16 -11.47 -31.30 6.79
CA ASP A 16 -12.18 -32.58 6.74
C ASP A 16 -12.62 -32.95 5.32
N ASN A 17 -13.29 -34.10 5.17
CA ASN A 17 -13.82 -34.59 3.90
C ASN A 17 -14.92 -33.70 3.28
N SER A 18 -15.42 -32.72 4.04
CA SER A 18 -16.40 -31.72 3.60
C SER A 18 -15.77 -30.33 3.41
N GLU A 19 -14.44 -30.27 3.31
CA GLU A 19 -13.65 -29.04 3.16
C GLU A 19 -13.77 -28.05 4.33
N ARG A 20 -14.27 -28.50 5.49
CA ARG A 20 -14.37 -27.64 6.67
C ARG A 20 -13.04 -27.62 7.40
N VAL A 21 -12.61 -26.43 7.82
CA VAL A 21 -11.40 -26.27 8.64
C VAL A 21 -11.66 -26.83 10.03
N VAL A 22 -10.87 -27.82 10.44
CA VAL A 22 -10.98 -28.49 11.74
C VAL A 22 -9.82 -28.17 12.68
N ALA A 23 -8.67 -27.74 12.14
CA ALA A 23 -7.55 -27.27 12.94
C ALA A 23 -6.68 -26.30 12.16
N VAL A 24 -6.07 -25.34 12.87
CA VAL A 24 -5.08 -24.39 12.37
C VAL A 24 -3.94 -24.30 13.37
N THR A 25 -2.71 -24.05 12.91
CA THR A 25 -1.57 -23.80 13.79
C THR A 25 -1.85 -22.57 14.66
N THR A 26 -1.87 -22.75 15.98
CA THR A 26 -2.25 -21.72 16.97
C THR A 26 -1.05 -21.15 17.73
N SER A 27 0.07 -21.87 17.82
CA SER A 27 1.22 -21.45 18.62
C SER A 27 2.57 -21.96 18.12
N ARG A 28 3.66 -21.36 18.60
CA ARG A 28 5.04 -21.84 18.43
C ARG A 28 5.55 -22.39 19.76
N GLN A 29 6.06 -23.62 19.76
CA GLN A 29 6.73 -24.21 20.92
C GLN A 29 8.16 -24.59 20.54
N GLY A 30 9.13 -23.87 21.11
CA GLY A 30 10.55 -24.01 20.73
C GLY A 30 10.75 -23.73 19.23
N ASP A 31 11.28 -24.72 18.52
CA ASP A 31 11.50 -24.68 17.06
C ASP A 31 10.33 -25.27 16.24
N GLY A 32 9.23 -25.66 16.90
CA GLY A 32 8.06 -26.28 16.27
C GLY A 32 6.82 -25.38 16.22
N TYR A 33 5.96 -25.64 15.23
CA TYR A 33 4.62 -25.07 15.11
C TYR A 33 3.59 -26.07 15.62
N CYS A 34 2.65 -25.61 16.45
CA CYS A 34 1.69 -26.46 17.13
C CYS A 34 0.24 -26.04 16.83
N THR A 35 -0.62 -27.03 16.67
CA THR A 35 -2.09 -26.90 16.65
C THR A 35 -2.63 -27.42 17.98
N ASP A 36 -3.87 -27.07 18.31
CA ASP A 36 -4.58 -27.76 19.39
C ASP A 36 -4.76 -29.25 19.03
N GLU A 37 -5.01 -30.10 20.03
CA GLU A 37 -5.19 -31.54 19.82
C GLU A 37 -6.53 -31.83 19.13
N PHE A 38 -6.51 -32.66 18.09
CA PHE A 38 -7.72 -33.08 17.37
C PHE A 38 -7.54 -34.49 16.79
N GLN A 39 -8.65 -35.15 16.45
CA GLN A 39 -8.63 -36.47 15.82
C GLN A 39 -8.54 -36.36 14.29
N LEU A 40 -7.60 -37.11 13.70
CA LEU A 40 -7.45 -37.25 12.25
C LEU A 40 -8.23 -38.46 11.76
N GLU A 41 -9.13 -38.25 10.81
CA GLU A 41 -9.83 -39.33 10.13
C GLU A 41 -9.30 -39.54 8.70
N ARG A 42 -9.61 -40.69 8.12
CA ARG A 42 -9.24 -41.00 6.74
C ARG A 42 -9.89 -39.99 5.78
N GLY A 43 -9.04 -39.38 4.95
CA GLY A 43 -9.44 -38.43 3.91
C GLY A 43 -9.24 -36.96 4.28
N PHE A 44 -8.90 -36.67 5.54
CA PHE A 44 -8.54 -35.30 5.94
C PHE A 44 -7.31 -34.83 5.16
N THR A 45 -7.30 -33.54 4.83
CA THR A 45 -6.23 -32.90 4.07
C THR A 45 -5.46 -31.95 4.98
N PHE A 46 -4.14 -32.09 5.01
CA PHE A 46 -3.23 -31.20 5.71
C PHE A 46 -2.53 -30.28 4.72
N THR A 47 -2.83 -28.98 4.78
CA THR A 47 -2.25 -27.97 3.90
C THR A 47 -1.25 -27.13 4.68
N VAL A 48 0.02 -27.16 4.25
CA VAL A 48 1.05 -26.26 4.78
C VAL A 48 1.12 -25.02 3.88
N MET A 49 0.83 -23.87 4.46
CA MET A 49 0.96 -22.57 3.82
C MET A 49 2.16 -21.85 4.41
N GLY A 50 3.20 -21.65 3.60
CA GLY A 50 4.26 -20.71 3.92
C GLY A 50 3.89 -19.33 3.41
N LEU A 51 3.83 -18.33 4.27
CA LEU A 51 3.85 -16.95 3.82
C LEU A 51 5.30 -16.63 3.43
N GLY A 52 5.61 -16.87 2.16
CA GLY A 52 6.88 -16.45 1.59
C GLY A 52 7.08 -14.95 1.80
N THR A 53 8.20 -14.60 2.43
CA THR A 53 8.70 -13.24 2.68
C THR A 53 8.11 -12.50 3.88
N THR A 54 8.36 -13.00 5.08
CA THR A 54 8.91 -12.06 6.08
C THR A 54 10.28 -11.66 5.56
N ILE A 55 10.32 -10.57 4.78
CA ILE A 55 11.53 -9.76 4.71
C ILE A 55 11.73 -9.34 6.16
N GLN A 56 12.52 -10.09 6.92
CA GLN A 56 13.25 -9.49 8.01
C GLN A 56 14.10 -8.45 7.29
N LYS A 57 13.56 -7.23 7.15
CA LYS A 57 14.41 -6.08 7.00
C LYS A 57 15.20 -6.16 8.28
N SER A 58 16.45 -6.61 8.19
CA SER A 58 17.48 -6.09 9.06
C SER A 58 17.46 -4.59 8.81
N GLY A 59 16.50 -3.93 9.44
CA GLY A 59 16.33 -2.51 9.37
C GLY A 59 17.55 -1.98 10.10
N LYS A 60 18.64 -1.74 9.36
CA LYS A 60 19.25 -0.43 9.50
C LYS A 60 18.07 0.51 9.45
N GLU A 61 17.81 1.25 10.54
CA GLU A 61 16.83 2.33 10.52
C GLU A 61 17.06 3.05 9.21
N LYS A 62 16.14 2.87 8.25
CA LYS A 62 16.19 3.70 7.06
C LYS A 62 15.99 5.09 7.63
N PRO A 63 16.90 6.04 7.35
CA PRO A 63 16.73 7.39 7.86
C PRO A 63 15.30 7.80 7.52
N GLN A 64 14.51 8.12 8.55
CA GLN A 64 13.17 8.64 8.34
C GLN A 64 13.36 9.89 7.49
N VAL A 65 12.92 9.83 6.24
CA VAL A 65 12.96 10.98 5.36
C VAL A 65 11.83 11.87 5.81
N GLU A 66 12.16 13.03 6.37
CA GLU A 66 11.17 14.06 6.64
C GLU A 66 10.47 14.39 5.32
N ILE A 67 9.14 14.30 5.32
CA ILE A 67 8.30 14.67 4.17
C ILE A 67 8.26 16.20 4.06
N VAL A 68 8.19 16.87 5.21
CA VAL A 68 8.14 18.33 5.35
C VAL A 68 9.26 18.75 6.29
N SER A 69 10.01 19.80 5.92
CA SER A 69 10.99 20.46 6.78
C SER A 69 10.68 21.95 6.81
N SER A 70 10.52 22.52 8.00
CA SER A 70 10.16 23.95 8.20
C SER A 70 8.87 24.40 7.49
N GLY A 71 7.87 23.51 7.38
CA GLY A 71 6.59 23.82 6.71
C GLY A 71 6.66 23.85 5.19
N LYS A 72 7.70 23.26 4.59
CA LYS A 72 7.85 23.09 3.15
C LYS A 72 8.21 21.65 2.81
N LEU A 73 7.79 21.16 1.65
CA LEU A 73 8.15 19.82 1.21
C LEU A 73 9.66 19.68 1.06
N THR A 74 10.21 18.56 1.50
CA THR A 74 11.64 18.29 1.33
C THR A 74 11.99 18.01 -0.12
N LYS A 75 13.24 18.26 -0.51
CA LYS A 75 13.71 18.02 -1.89
C LYS A 75 13.44 16.58 -2.37
N PRO A 76 13.69 15.53 -1.58
CA PRO A 76 13.35 14.16 -1.98
C PRO A 76 11.86 13.99 -2.29
N PHE A 77 10.99 14.57 -1.46
CA PHE A 77 9.55 14.44 -1.64
C PHE A 77 9.04 15.25 -2.84
N LYS A 78 9.57 16.46 -3.06
CA LYS A 78 9.31 17.22 -4.30
C LYS A 78 9.69 16.40 -5.52
N MET A 79 10.85 15.74 -5.52
CA MET A 79 11.28 14.87 -6.63
C MET A 79 10.34 13.68 -6.84
N THR A 80 9.82 13.08 -5.77
CA THR A 80 8.82 12.01 -5.87
C THR A 80 7.52 12.51 -6.50
N LEU A 81 7.03 13.68 -6.09
CA LEU A 81 5.83 14.27 -6.69
C LEU A 81 6.03 14.64 -8.16
N LEU A 82 7.21 15.17 -8.53
CA LEU A 82 7.57 15.41 -9.94
C LEU A 82 7.48 14.11 -10.76
N ASN A 83 8.05 13.01 -10.26
CA ASN A 83 7.97 11.71 -10.95
C ASN A 83 6.52 11.19 -11.02
N ILE A 84 5.70 11.45 -10.00
CA ILE A 84 4.28 11.06 -10.01
C ILE A 84 3.52 11.84 -11.09
N PHE A 85 3.71 13.14 -11.15
CA PHE A 85 3.12 13.96 -12.20
C PHE A 85 3.51 13.44 -13.59
N ASP A 86 4.81 13.20 -13.84
CA ASP A 86 5.30 12.66 -15.11
C ASP A 86 4.72 11.26 -15.44
N MET A 87 4.32 10.47 -14.42
CA MET A 87 3.68 9.17 -14.64
C MET A 87 2.22 9.28 -15.09
N PHE A 88 1.54 10.39 -14.78
CA PHE A 88 0.14 10.62 -15.12
C PHE A 88 -0.05 11.63 -16.26
N ASP A 89 0.97 12.42 -16.63
CA ASP A 89 1.05 13.21 -17.86
C ASP A 89 1.27 12.27 -19.06
N PHE A 90 0.17 11.71 -19.57
CA PHE A 90 0.20 10.64 -20.57
C PHE A 90 0.55 11.15 -21.96
N ASP A 91 0.20 12.40 -22.27
CA ASP A 91 0.52 13.02 -23.56
C ASP A 91 1.83 13.84 -23.54
N CYS A 92 2.45 13.98 -22.36
CA CYS A 92 3.74 14.63 -22.14
C CYS A 92 3.71 16.13 -22.50
N ASP A 93 2.58 16.81 -22.33
CA ASP A 93 2.44 18.24 -22.59
C ASP A 93 2.86 19.12 -21.40
N GLY A 94 3.17 18.50 -20.24
CA GLY A 94 3.57 19.16 -19.01
C GLY A 94 2.41 19.66 -18.15
N LEU A 95 1.18 19.21 -18.43
CA LEU A 95 -0.05 19.50 -17.71
C LEU A 95 -0.73 18.18 -17.31
N LEU A 96 -1.58 18.22 -16.28
CA LEU A 96 -2.55 17.16 -16.03
C LEU A 96 -3.92 17.67 -16.45
N SER A 97 -4.40 17.17 -17.58
CA SER A 97 -5.79 17.35 -17.98
C SER A 97 -6.73 16.72 -16.94
N ARG A 98 -8.02 17.04 -17.00
CA ARG A 98 -9.02 16.44 -16.10
C ARG A 98 -9.01 14.91 -16.11
N ASN A 99 -8.77 14.30 -17.27
CA ASN A 99 -8.73 12.85 -17.41
C ASN A 99 -7.49 12.26 -16.74
N GLU A 100 -6.33 12.89 -16.91
CA GLU A 100 -5.06 12.46 -16.32
C GLU A 100 -5.06 12.66 -14.80
N TYR A 101 -5.54 13.81 -14.35
CA TYR A 101 -5.76 14.05 -12.92
C TYR A 101 -6.80 13.07 -12.35
N GLY A 102 -7.86 12.76 -13.09
CA GLY A 102 -8.83 11.74 -12.71
C GLY A 102 -8.22 10.34 -12.59
N ALA A 103 -7.28 9.97 -13.46
CA ALA A 103 -6.53 8.71 -13.33
C ALA A 103 -5.66 8.70 -12.07
N PHE A 104 -5.01 9.83 -11.75
CA PHE A 104 -4.29 10.00 -10.49
C PHE A 104 -5.21 9.84 -9.28
N THR A 105 -6.36 10.52 -9.23
CA THR A 105 -7.27 10.44 -8.08
C THR A 105 -7.93 9.08 -7.94
N VAL A 106 -8.24 8.38 -9.04
CA VAL A 106 -8.72 6.99 -8.96
C VAL A 106 -7.64 6.10 -8.33
N ALA A 107 -6.37 6.29 -8.65
CA ALA A 107 -5.27 5.51 -8.07
C ALA A 107 -5.02 5.80 -6.58
N THR A 108 -5.41 6.99 -6.08
CA THR A 108 -5.11 7.43 -4.70
C THR A 108 -6.33 7.54 -3.79
N ALA A 109 -7.52 7.70 -4.35
CA ALA A 109 -8.76 8.05 -3.66
C ALA A 109 -10.02 7.34 -4.22
N ASP A 110 -9.84 6.34 -5.08
CA ASP A 110 -10.87 5.45 -5.66
C ASP A 110 -11.96 6.13 -6.53
N THR A 111 -11.97 7.46 -6.69
CA THR A 111 -12.92 8.19 -7.55
C THR A 111 -12.26 9.32 -8.35
N PRO A 112 -12.71 9.56 -9.61
CA PRO A 112 -12.34 10.77 -10.36
C PRO A 112 -13.04 12.00 -9.76
N PRO A 113 -12.52 13.23 -9.98
CA PRO A 113 -13.17 14.43 -9.49
C PRO A 113 -14.48 14.70 -10.23
N ASP A 114 -15.52 15.09 -9.49
CA ASP A 114 -16.73 15.64 -10.08
C ASP A 114 -16.50 17.05 -10.65
N ASP A 115 -17.55 17.65 -11.24
CA ASP A 115 -17.45 18.97 -11.87
C ASP A 115 -17.13 20.07 -10.84
N GLU A 116 -17.72 19.99 -9.65
CA GLU A 116 -17.51 20.98 -8.59
C GLU A 116 -16.09 20.88 -8.01
N GLU A 117 -15.61 19.66 -7.81
CA GLU A 117 -14.24 19.38 -7.36
C GLU A 117 -13.19 19.86 -8.38
N TRP A 118 -13.46 19.63 -9.67
CA TRP A 118 -12.58 20.09 -10.75
C TRP A 118 -12.55 21.63 -10.85
N ASP A 119 -13.71 22.27 -10.80
CA ASP A 119 -13.83 23.73 -10.83
C ASP A 119 -13.14 24.38 -9.62
N LEU A 120 -13.27 23.77 -8.43
CA LEU A 120 -12.58 24.24 -7.24
C LEU A 120 -11.06 24.12 -7.39
N LEU A 121 -10.58 22.98 -7.88
CA LEU A 121 -9.16 22.74 -8.09
C LEU A 121 -8.56 23.72 -9.10
N THR A 122 -9.23 23.91 -10.24
CA THR A 122 -8.75 24.81 -11.30
C THR A 122 -8.88 26.29 -10.93
N GLY A 123 -9.77 26.64 -10.00
CA GLY A 123 -9.90 27.98 -9.45
C GLY A 123 -8.90 28.33 -8.33
N GLN A 124 -8.33 27.33 -7.65
CA GLN A 124 -7.43 27.54 -6.51
C GLN A 124 -5.95 27.36 -6.85
N PHE A 125 -5.62 26.55 -7.84
CA PHE A 125 -4.24 26.18 -8.17
C PHE A 125 -3.80 26.68 -9.55
N ASP A 126 -2.50 26.59 -9.82
CA ASP A 126 -1.91 27.06 -11.08
C ASP A 126 -2.26 26.11 -12.23
N VAL A 127 -3.10 26.59 -13.16
CA VAL A 127 -3.65 25.86 -14.30
C VAL A 127 -3.37 26.61 -15.58
N ARG A 128 -3.06 25.88 -16.65
CA ARG A 128 -2.86 26.42 -18.00
C ARG A 128 -3.59 25.54 -19.00
N ASN A 129 -4.24 26.13 -20.00
CA ASN A 129 -4.96 25.39 -21.04
C ASN A 129 -5.94 24.33 -20.48
N ASP A 130 -6.59 24.62 -19.35
CA ASP A 130 -7.51 23.69 -18.66
C ASP A 130 -6.82 22.43 -18.08
N GLY A 131 -5.50 22.48 -17.86
CA GLY A 131 -4.72 21.43 -17.21
C GLY A 131 -3.89 21.94 -16.04
N LEU A 132 -3.80 21.13 -14.98
CA LEU A 132 -3.04 21.46 -13.78
C LEU A 132 -1.55 21.43 -14.09
N THR A 133 -0.85 22.52 -13.78
CA THR A 133 0.60 22.59 -13.98
C THR A 133 1.35 21.79 -12.91
N MET A 134 2.59 21.40 -13.22
CA MET A 134 3.51 20.81 -12.25
C MET A 134 3.66 21.66 -10.97
N ALA A 135 3.71 22.99 -11.12
CA ALA A 135 3.83 23.92 -10.00
C ALA A 135 2.56 23.92 -9.13
N GLY A 136 1.38 23.93 -9.77
CA GLY A 136 0.10 23.80 -9.08
C GLY A 136 -0.03 22.49 -8.32
N PHE A 137 0.35 21.37 -8.97
CA PHE A 137 0.34 20.04 -8.35
C PHE A 137 1.27 19.94 -7.13
N LEU A 138 2.49 20.50 -7.22
CA LEU A 138 3.41 20.55 -6.08
C LEU A 138 2.88 21.39 -4.93
N PHE A 139 2.30 22.56 -5.23
CA PHE A 139 1.78 23.48 -4.22
C PHE A 139 0.57 22.90 -3.49
N MET A 140 -0.28 22.16 -4.18
CA MET A 140 -1.41 21.43 -3.57
C MET A 140 -0.98 20.42 -2.50
N HIS A 141 0.24 19.90 -2.58
CA HIS A 141 0.79 18.92 -1.64
C HIS A 141 1.72 19.53 -0.58
N GLU A 142 1.91 20.85 -0.57
CA GLU A 142 2.75 21.59 0.40
C GLU A 142 1.93 22.07 1.61
#